data_AF-I4BMC7-F1
#
_entry.id   AF-I4BMC7-F1
#
_cell.length_a   1.000
_cell.length_b   1.000
_cell.length_c   1.000
_cell.angle_alpha   90.00
_cell.angle_beta   90.00
_cell.angle_gamma   90.00
#
_symmetry.space_group_name_H-M   'P 1'
#
loop_
_entity.id
_entity.type
_entity.pdbx_description
1 polymer ?
#
loop_
_entity_poly.entity_id
_entity_poly.type
_entity_poly.pdbx_seq_one_letter_code
_entity_poly.pdbx_strand_id
1 'polypeptide(L)'
;MSDAEGTITITLDGSTASVSGKPGETLLESARRAGMGPPFSCEAGNCGTCMAMLTDGKATMRVNDALTEDEVAEGYVLTCQAIPDTASVAVSYDE
;
A
#
# COMPACT_ATOMS: atom_id res chain seq x y z
N MET A 1 10.39 -24.06 -5.89
CA MET A 1 9.92 -23.03 -6.84
C MET A 1 10.14 -21.73 -6.12
N SER A 2 11.29 -21.10 -6.38
CA SER A 2 11.67 -19.85 -5.73
C SER A 2 11.13 -18.73 -6.61
N ASP A 3 9.82 -18.54 -6.58
CA ASP A 3 9.24 -17.31 -7.08
C ASP A 3 9.85 -16.20 -6.23
N ALA A 4 10.50 -15.24 -6.89
CA ALA A 4 10.93 -14.00 -6.25
C ALA A 4 9.67 -13.19 -5.93
N GLU A 5 8.89 -13.67 -4.97
CA GLU A 5 7.79 -12.94 -4.36
C GLU A 5 8.41 -11.67 -3.78
N GLY A 6 8.02 -10.52 -4.32
CA GLY A 6 8.58 -9.25 -3.91
C GLY A 6 8.43 -9.00 -2.41
N THR A 7 9.11 -8.01 -1.83
CA THR A 7 8.95 -7.66 -0.42
C THR A 7 8.06 -6.43 -0.29
N ILE A 8 6.94 -6.57 0.42
CA ILE A 8 6.10 -5.42 0.80
C ILE A 8 6.39 -5.09 2.25
N THR A 9 6.83 -3.85 2.50
CA THR A 9 7.11 -3.33 3.83
C THR A 9 6.06 -2.28 4.17
N ILE A 10 5.52 -2.36 5.38
CA ILE A 10 4.46 -1.48 5.85
C ILE A 10 4.90 -0.90 7.19
N THR A 11 4.77 0.41 7.35
CA THR A 11 4.99 1.12 8.61
C THR A 11 3.66 1.73 9.08
N LEU A 12 3.27 1.44 10.32
CA LEU A 12 2.04 1.90 10.95
C LEU A 12 2.27 2.04 12.47
N ASP A 13 1.92 3.19 13.03
CA ASP A 13 2.06 3.53 14.45
C ASP A 13 3.49 3.27 14.98
N GLY A 14 4.50 3.60 14.18
CA GLY A 14 5.92 3.35 14.46
C GLY A 14 6.35 1.87 14.40
N SER A 15 5.44 0.96 14.06
CA SER A 15 5.72 -0.46 13.87
C SER A 15 5.91 -0.76 12.39
N THR A 16 6.99 -1.48 12.05
CA THR A 16 7.26 -1.90 10.67
C THR A 16 7.15 -3.41 10.55
N ALA A 17 6.38 -3.87 9.55
CA ALA A 17 6.24 -5.27 9.20
C ALA A 17 6.52 -5.48 7.71
N SER A 18 7.14 -6.61 7.37
CA SER A 18 7.42 -6.99 5.99
C SER A 18 6.84 -8.35 5.67
N VAL A 19 6.25 -8.48 4.47
CA VAL A 19 5.70 -9.73 3.97
C VAL A 19 6.08 -9.93 2.50
N SER A 20 6.16 -11.18 2.08
CA SER A 20 6.25 -11.54 0.66
C SER A 20 5.00 -11.04 -0.06
N GLY A 21 5.13 -10.22 -1.09
CA GLY A 21 4.07 -9.72 -1.94
C GLY A 21 3.52 -10.82 -2.84
N LYS A 22 2.20 -10.87 -2.97
CA LYS A 22 1.53 -11.83 -3.85
C LYS A 22 1.02 -11.14 -5.11
N PRO A 23 1.07 -11.81 -6.26
CA PRO A 23 0.52 -11.27 -7.50
C PRO A 23 -0.96 -10.89 -7.34
N GLY A 24 -1.28 -9.64 -7.68
CA GLY A 24 -2.66 -9.13 -7.65
C GLY A 24 -3.18 -8.70 -6.27
N GLU A 25 -2.40 -8.88 -5.20
CA GLU A 25 -2.69 -8.43 -3.84
C GLU A 25 -2.40 -6.92 -3.71
N THR A 26 -3.28 -6.22 -3.01
CA THR A 26 -3.13 -4.80 -2.70
C THR A 26 -2.16 -4.58 -1.53
N LEU A 27 -1.68 -3.35 -1.38
CA LEU A 27 -0.85 -2.98 -0.24
C LEU A 27 -1.63 -3.11 1.09
N LEU A 28 -2.94 -2.84 1.09
CA LEU A 28 -3.81 -3.03 2.24
C LEU A 28 -3.95 -4.50 2.64
N GLU A 29 -4.18 -5.40 1.67
CA GLU A 29 -4.26 -6.84 1.92
C GLU A 29 -2.93 -7.40 2.44
N SER A 30 -1.82 -6.94 1.86
CA SER A 30 -0.46 -7.29 2.30
C SER A 30 -0.22 -6.86 3.75
N ALA A 31 -0.60 -5.63 4.12
CA ALA A 31 -0.53 -5.12 5.48
C ALA A 31 -1.35 -5.97 6.47
N ARG A 32 -2.62 -6.27 6.13
CA ARG A 32 -3.49 -7.13 6.95
C ARG A 32 -2.89 -8.51 7.16
N ARG A 33 -2.30 -9.10 6.11
CA ARG A 33 -1.62 -10.40 6.18
C ARG A 33 -0.33 -10.36 6.99
N ALA A 34 0.34 -9.21 7.04
CA ALA A 34 1.46 -8.96 7.95
C ALA A 34 1.04 -8.91 9.43
N GLY A 35 -0.27 -8.99 9.73
CA GLY A 35 -0.81 -8.81 11.06
C GLY A 35 -0.96 -7.34 11.46
N MET A 36 -0.76 -6.42 10.52
CA MET A 36 -0.98 -5.00 10.75
C MET A 36 -2.46 -4.68 10.62
N GLY A 37 -2.94 -3.69 11.39
CA GLY A 37 -4.32 -3.23 11.36
C GLY A 37 -4.47 -1.85 10.70
N PRO A 38 -4.10 -1.69 9.41
CA PRO A 38 -4.18 -0.39 8.75
C PRO A 38 -5.62 0.13 8.71
N PRO A 39 -5.80 1.46 8.80
CA PRO A 39 -7.12 2.07 8.72
C PRO A 39 -7.77 1.79 7.36
N PHE A 40 -9.04 1.39 7.36
CA PHE A 40 -9.81 1.16 6.14
C PHE A 40 -11.30 1.46 6.36
N SER A 41 -12.02 1.73 5.27
CA SER A 41 -13.47 1.96 5.30
C SER A 41 -14.16 1.46 4.04
N CYS A 42 -13.95 2.09 2.88
CA CYS A 42 -14.71 1.76 1.66
C CYS A 42 -14.15 0.59 0.83
N GLU A 43 -12.82 0.41 0.84
CA GLU A 43 -12.09 -0.50 -0.07
C GLU A 43 -12.41 -0.29 -1.57
N ALA A 44 -12.96 0.87 -1.94
CA ALA A 44 -13.42 1.22 -3.28
C ALA A 44 -12.66 2.42 -3.90
N GLY A 45 -11.74 3.04 -3.15
CA GLY A 45 -10.93 4.15 -3.66
C GLY A 45 -11.55 5.55 -3.52
N ASN A 46 -12.61 5.72 -2.74
CA ASN A 46 -13.37 6.99 -2.65
C ASN A 46 -13.39 7.66 -1.26
N CYS A 47 -12.86 7.03 -0.21
CA CYS A 47 -12.95 7.57 1.16
C CYS A 47 -11.63 8.14 1.73
N GLY A 48 -10.47 7.77 1.17
CA GLY A 48 -9.17 8.20 1.69
C GLY A 48 -8.70 7.56 3.02
N THR A 49 -9.52 6.78 3.72
CA THR A 49 -9.14 6.20 5.04
C THR A 49 -7.89 5.31 4.99
N CYS A 50 -7.64 4.64 3.87
CA CYS A 50 -6.49 3.77 3.67
C CYS A 50 -5.29 4.49 3.00
N MET A 51 -5.26 5.82 3.04
CA MET A 51 -4.17 6.60 2.47
C MET A 51 -2.88 6.31 3.22
N ALA A 52 -1.79 6.15 2.47
CA ALA A 52 -0.44 6.00 2.98
C ALA A 52 0.54 6.65 1.99
N MET A 53 1.72 7.01 2.45
CA MET A 53 2.79 7.47 1.58
C MET A 53 3.64 6.30 1.10
N LEU A 54 3.97 6.29 -0.19
CA LEU A 54 4.89 5.33 -0.77
C LEU A 54 6.33 5.82 -0.57
N THR A 55 7.05 5.16 0.33
CA THR A 55 8.41 5.55 0.74
C THR A 55 9.49 4.84 -0.07
N ASP A 56 9.16 3.71 -0.70
CA ASP A 56 10.05 3.00 -1.64
C ASP A 56 9.25 2.22 -2.69
N GLY A 57 9.86 2.07 -3.88
CA GLY A 57 9.29 1.31 -4.99
C GLY A 57 8.28 2.10 -5.83
N LYS A 58 7.34 1.38 -6.45
CA LYS A 58 6.21 1.93 -7.20
C LYS A 58 4.97 1.06 -7.05
N ALA A 59 3.81 1.69 -7.06
CA ALA A 59 2.52 1.02 -7.05
C ALA A 59 1.51 1.77 -7.93
N THR A 60 0.65 1.01 -8.61
CA THR A 60 -0.42 1.53 -9.46
C THR A 60 -1.74 1.38 -8.73
N MET A 61 -2.49 2.47 -8.60
CA MET A 61 -3.85 2.45 -8.07
C MET A 61 -4.85 2.08 -9.16
N ARG A 62 -5.70 1.08 -8.88
CA ARG A 62 -6.79 0.67 -9.79
C ARG A 62 -7.87 1.75 -9.89
N VAL A 63 -8.21 2.36 -8.75
CA VAL A 63 -9.20 3.44 -8.63
C VAL A 63 -8.63 4.48 -7.68
N ASN A 64 -8.75 5.76 -8.04
CA ASN A 64 -8.43 6.88 -7.17
C ASN A 64 -9.44 8.01 -7.38
N ASP A 65 -10.49 8.01 -6.56
CA ASP A 65 -11.50 9.08 -6.52
C ASP A 65 -11.35 9.96 -5.26
N ALA A 66 -10.33 9.70 -4.43
CA ALA A 66 -10.14 10.35 -3.13
C ALA A 66 -8.92 11.28 -3.07
N LEU A 67 -7.81 10.93 -3.75
CA LEU A 67 -6.58 11.73 -3.77
C LEU A 67 -6.53 12.61 -5.01
N THR A 68 -6.08 13.84 -4.82
CA THR A 68 -5.76 14.79 -5.88
C THR A 68 -4.49 14.38 -6.64
N GLU A 69 -4.28 14.95 -7.83
CA GLU A 69 -3.08 14.68 -8.63
C GLU A 69 -1.79 15.09 -7.90
N ASP A 70 -1.82 16.18 -7.13
CA ASP A 70 -0.68 16.67 -6.35
C ASP A 70 -0.33 15.68 -5.23
N GLU A 71 -1.30 15.19 -4.47
CA GLU A 71 -1.07 14.18 -3.42
C GLU A 71 -0.46 12.90 -4.00
N VAL A 72 -0.95 12.45 -5.17
CA VAL A 72 -0.36 11.29 -5.86
C VAL A 72 1.07 11.58 -6.32
N ALA A 73 1.34 12.80 -6.79
CA ALA A 73 2.67 13.22 -7.20
C ALA A 73 3.65 13.34 -6.01
N GLU A 74 3.16 13.68 -4.83
CA GLU A 74 3.91 13.66 -3.57
C GLU A 74 4.17 12.23 -3.06
N GLY A 75 3.52 11.23 -3.65
CA GLY A 75 3.73 9.81 -3.35
C GLY A 75 2.64 9.18 -2.48
N TYR A 76 1.54 9.89 -2.21
CA TYR A 76 0.40 9.31 -1.50
C TYR A 76 -0.36 8.32 -2.38
N VAL A 77 -0.78 7.21 -1.76
CA VAL A 77 -1.51 6.13 -2.41
C VAL A 77 -2.66 5.64 -1.54
N LEU A 78 -3.74 5.22 -2.18
CA LEU A 78 -4.82 4.48 -1.54
C LEU A 78 -4.43 3.01 -1.47
N THR A 79 -3.92 2.56 -0.33
CA THR A 79 -3.41 1.19 -0.17
C THR A 79 -4.44 0.09 -0.49
N CYS A 80 -5.75 0.38 -0.39
CA CYS A 80 -6.81 -0.55 -0.80
C CYS A 80 -6.95 -0.73 -2.31
N GLN A 81 -6.41 0.18 -3.12
CA GLN A 81 -6.44 0.14 -4.58
C GLN A 81 -5.05 0.03 -5.20
N ALA A 82 -4.00 0.27 -4.41
CA ALA A 82 -2.62 0.23 -4.85
C ALA A 82 -2.12 -1.21 -5.00
N ILE A 83 -1.67 -1.55 -6.21
CA ILE A 83 -1.00 -2.81 -6.55
C ILE A 83 0.50 -2.53 -6.74
N PRO A 84 1.40 -3.32 -6.12
CA PRO A 84 2.84 -3.15 -6.29
C PRO A 84 3.24 -3.39 -7.75
N ASP A 85 3.98 -2.45 -8.35
CA ASP A 85 4.53 -2.57 -9.71
C ASP A 85 5.97 -3.10 -9.72
N THR A 86 6.58 -3.17 -8.55
CA THR A 86 7.99 -3.50 -8.36
C THR A 86 8.14 -4.64 -7.36
N ALA A 87 9.28 -5.33 -7.42
CA ALA A 87 9.59 -6.43 -6.52
C ALA A 87 9.81 -5.98 -5.06
N SER A 88 9.94 -4.69 -4.78
CA SER A 88 10.00 -4.20 -3.40
C SER A 88 9.27 -2.88 -3.30
N VAL A 89 8.31 -2.80 -2.38
CA VAL A 89 7.54 -1.58 -2.12
C VAL A 89 7.48 -1.36 -0.61
N ALA A 90 7.67 -0.11 -0.18
CA ALA A 90 7.46 0.31 1.20
C ALA A 90 6.41 1.40 1.27
N VAL A 91 5.49 1.28 2.23
CA VAL A 91 4.49 2.31 2.54
C VAL A 91 4.49 2.67 4.02
N SER A 92 4.22 3.94 4.31
CA SER A 92 4.08 4.48 5.66
C SER A 92 2.70 5.11 5.84
N TYR A 93 1.98 4.70 6.89
CA TYR A 93 0.71 5.30 7.31
C TYR A 93 0.90 6.43 8.33
N ASP A 94 2.14 6.74 8.70
CA ASP A 94 2.47 7.69 9.79
C ASP A 94 2.79 9.11 9.28
N GLU A 95 2.71 9.33 7.96
CA GLU A 95 3.01 10.60 7.29
C GLU A 95 1.83 11.57 7.27
#